data_AF-A0A7W7WHK7-F1
#
_entry.id   AF-A0A7W7WHK7-F1
#
_cell.length_a   1.000
_cell.length_b   1.000
_cell.length_c   1.000
_cell.angle_alpha   90.00
_cell.angle_beta   90.00
_cell.angle_gamma   90.00
#
_symmetry.space_group_name_H-M   'P 1'
#
loop_
_entity.id
_entity.type
_entity.pdbx_description
1 polymer ?
#
loop_
_entity_poly.entity_id
_entity_poly.type
_entity_poly.pdbx_seq_one_letter_code
_entity_poly.pdbx_strand_id
1 'polypeptide(L)'
;MTRIETPVAGFTGDGPGGLHFVNGVAETDDDAIIGYCRGAGYIVGGQLTNPLAAVAPRTDPRHITVQRIGTPIRDAAVHPHQDDHLPPHGAGSADPHGPDVIAPGLFLSLVPAPQDNGDQAEQAEPQAPRPAVAAPVAEWRAYALTVADSDPAVHAEIDKATKAELIRTYGG
;
A
#
# COMPACT_ATOMS: atom_id res chain seq x y z
N MET A 1 -2.40 43.33 -12.24
CA MET A 1 -3.25 42.49 -13.10
C MET A 1 -2.49 41.22 -13.45
N THR A 2 -3.11 40.08 -13.18
CA THR A 2 -2.60 38.73 -13.44
C THR A 2 -3.40 38.13 -14.58
N ARG A 3 -2.70 37.58 -15.58
CA ARG A 3 -3.30 36.88 -16.71
C ARG A 3 -3.76 35.49 -16.30
N ILE A 4 -5.00 35.15 -16.57
CA ILE A 4 -5.63 33.85 -16.31
C ILE A 4 -5.99 33.21 -17.66
N GLU A 5 -5.61 31.96 -17.87
CA GLU A 5 -6.00 31.19 -19.05
C GLU A 5 -6.86 30.00 -18.65
N THR A 6 -7.97 29.80 -19.34
CA THR A 6 -8.88 28.68 -19.09
C THR A 6 -8.28 27.37 -19.62
N PRO A 7 -8.61 26.22 -19.00
CA PRO A 7 -8.23 24.92 -19.53
C PRO A 7 -8.95 24.57 -20.85
N VAL A 8 -10.02 25.28 -21.21
CA VAL A 8 -10.78 25.07 -22.44
C VAL A 8 -10.27 26.03 -23.52
N ALA A 9 -9.58 25.49 -24.52
CA ALA A 9 -9.04 26.28 -25.61
C ALA A 9 -10.14 27.09 -26.33
N GLY A 10 -9.94 28.41 -26.47
CA GLY A 10 -10.85 29.29 -27.20
C GLY A 10 -12.13 29.70 -26.48
N PHE A 11 -12.31 29.35 -25.20
CA PHE A 11 -13.51 29.71 -24.44
C PHE A 11 -13.72 31.23 -24.37
N THR A 12 -14.94 31.69 -24.63
CA THR A 12 -15.32 33.11 -24.52
C THR A 12 -16.64 33.19 -23.75
N GLY A 13 -16.65 33.97 -22.67
CA GLY A 13 -17.81 34.06 -21.77
C GLY A 13 -17.41 34.32 -20.32
N ASP A 14 -18.40 34.33 -19.45
CA ASP A 14 -18.21 34.61 -18.03
C ASP A 14 -17.68 33.37 -17.29
N GLY A 15 -16.71 33.60 -16.42
CA GLY A 15 -16.08 32.62 -15.58
C GLY A 15 -16.17 32.97 -14.09
N PRO A 16 -15.36 32.33 -13.25
CA PRO A 16 -15.43 32.50 -11.80
C PRO A 16 -15.23 33.96 -11.37
N GLY A 17 -16.04 34.40 -10.40
CA GLY A 17 -15.98 35.76 -9.87
C GLY A 17 -16.37 36.86 -10.86
N GLY A 18 -17.04 36.53 -11.96
CA GLY A 18 -17.41 37.50 -13.00
C GLY A 18 -16.27 37.85 -13.97
N LEU A 19 -15.20 37.06 -13.99
CA LEU A 19 -14.14 37.17 -14.99
C LEU A 19 -14.70 36.92 -16.39
N HIS A 20 -14.60 37.91 -17.28
CA HIS A 20 -14.97 37.70 -18.68
C HIS A 20 -13.75 37.21 -19.48
N PHE A 21 -13.84 35.99 -20.00
CA PHE A 21 -12.80 35.39 -20.84
C PHE A 21 -13.04 35.72 -22.31
N VAL A 22 -11.96 36.02 -23.02
CA VAL A 22 -11.93 36.20 -24.47
C VAL A 22 -10.84 35.31 -25.05
N ASN A 23 -11.21 34.35 -25.92
CA ASN A 23 -10.30 33.35 -26.48
C ASN A 23 -9.48 32.59 -25.42
N GLY A 24 -10.11 32.28 -24.29
CA GLY A 24 -9.53 31.54 -23.19
C GLY A 24 -8.66 32.38 -22.25
N VAL A 25 -8.63 33.71 -22.39
CA VAL A 25 -7.79 34.60 -21.57
C VAL A 25 -8.65 35.65 -20.87
N ALA A 26 -8.38 35.89 -19.59
CA ALA A 26 -8.90 37.01 -18.82
C ALA A 26 -7.81 37.61 -17.93
N GLU A 27 -8.05 38.81 -17.39
CA GLU A 27 -7.13 39.47 -16.46
C GLU A 27 -7.88 39.91 -15.19
N THR A 28 -7.27 39.71 -14.04
CA THR A 28 -7.81 40.16 -12.75
C THR A 28 -6.69 40.51 -11.78
N ASP A 29 -6.96 41.39 -10.83
CA ASP A 29 -6.12 41.70 -9.67
C ASP A 29 -6.75 41.24 -8.35
N ASP A 30 -7.90 40.57 -8.39
CA ASP A 30 -8.55 40.01 -7.21
C ASP A 30 -7.85 38.73 -6.75
N ASP A 31 -7.17 38.81 -5.61
CA ASP A 31 -6.44 37.70 -5.01
C ASP A 31 -7.33 36.48 -4.71
N ALA A 32 -8.62 36.68 -4.40
CA ALA A 32 -9.56 35.59 -4.15
C ALA A 32 -9.85 34.80 -5.43
N ILE A 33 -10.04 35.50 -6.55
CA ILE A 33 -10.26 34.89 -7.87
C ILE A 33 -8.98 34.18 -8.34
N ILE A 34 -7.81 34.81 -8.15
CA ILE A 34 -6.51 34.22 -8.46
C ILE A 34 -6.30 32.92 -7.68
N GLY A 35 -6.60 32.93 -6.37
CA GLY A 35 -6.50 31.75 -5.51
C GLY A 35 -7.40 30.60 -5.97
N TYR A 36 -8.65 30.90 -6.33
CA TYR A 36 -9.58 29.91 -6.90
C TYR A 36 -9.04 29.33 -8.21
N CYS A 37 -8.62 30.19 -9.15
CA CYS A 37 -8.10 29.76 -10.45
C CYS A 37 -6.88 28.85 -10.32
N ARG A 38 -5.98 29.13 -9.37
CA ARG A 38 -4.82 28.26 -9.07
C ARG A 38 -5.23 26.85 -8.64
N GLY A 39 -6.27 26.73 -7.80
CA GLY A 39 -6.77 25.44 -7.31
C GLY A 39 -7.63 24.69 -8.33
N ALA A 40 -8.36 25.41 -9.18
CA ALA A 40 -9.25 24.85 -10.19
C ALA A 40 -8.54 24.43 -11.49
N GLY A 41 -7.22 24.53 -11.57
CA GLY A 41 -6.43 24.09 -12.72
C GLY A 41 -6.37 25.08 -13.88
N TYR A 42 -6.60 26.37 -13.63
CA TYR A 42 -6.34 27.42 -14.62
C TYR A 42 -4.84 27.72 -14.69
N ILE A 43 -4.41 28.25 -15.83
CA ILE A 43 -3.04 28.77 -15.98
C ILE A 43 -3.04 30.21 -15.44
N VAL A 44 -2.23 30.46 -14.42
CA VAL A 44 -2.15 31.77 -13.76
C VAL A 44 -0.74 32.32 -13.97
N GLY A 45 -0.63 33.45 -14.68
CA GLY A 45 0.67 34.06 -14.99
C GLY A 45 1.59 33.16 -15.82
N GLY A 46 1.03 32.30 -16.67
CA GLY A 46 1.77 31.32 -17.46
C GLY A 46 2.16 30.05 -16.70
N GLN A 47 1.75 29.90 -15.43
CA GLN A 47 2.03 28.72 -14.62
C GLN A 47 0.75 27.94 -14.31
N LEU A 48 0.75 26.64 -14.61
CA LEU A 48 -0.26 25.71 -14.13
C LEU A 48 0.13 25.26 -12.72
N THR A 49 -0.58 25.76 -11.71
CA THR A 49 -0.23 25.51 -10.30
C THR A 49 -0.87 24.25 -9.73
N ASN A 50 -1.96 23.77 -10.31
CA ASN A 50 -2.57 22.49 -9.97
C ASN A 50 -2.76 21.69 -11.26
N PRO A 51 -1.76 20.90 -11.69
CA PRO A 51 -1.99 19.98 -12.79
C PRO A 51 -3.08 19.00 -12.35
N LEU A 52 -4.21 18.98 -13.06
CA LEU A 52 -5.21 17.92 -12.89
C LEU A 52 -4.46 16.59 -12.87
N ALA A 53 -4.69 15.79 -11.82
CA ALA A 53 -4.10 14.46 -11.75
C ALA A 53 -4.41 13.73 -13.05
N ALA A 54 -3.40 13.12 -13.66
CA ALA A 54 -3.60 12.36 -14.88
C ALA A 54 -4.70 11.33 -14.62
N VAL A 55 -5.77 11.36 -15.41
CA VAL A 55 -6.80 10.31 -15.33
C VAL A 55 -6.11 9.02 -15.71
N ALA A 56 -5.91 8.13 -14.74
CA ALA A 56 -5.37 6.82 -15.02
C ALA A 56 -6.24 6.16 -16.11
N PRO A 57 -5.66 5.63 -17.19
CA PRO A 57 -6.45 4.98 -18.22
C PRO A 57 -7.27 3.87 -17.56
N ARG A 58 -8.58 3.92 -17.73
CA ARG A 58 -9.46 2.87 -17.23
C ARG A 58 -9.11 1.59 -17.98
N THR A 59 -8.68 0.56 -17.26
CA THR A 59 -8.42 -0.76 -17.84
C THR A 59 -9.69 -1.27 -18.52
N ASP A 60 -9.63 -1.53 -19.82
CA ASP A 60 -10.75 -2.14 -20.54
C ASP A 60 -11.03 -3.52 -19.89
N PRO A 61 -12.25 -3.79 -19.41
CA PRO A 61 -12.58 -5.08 -18.81
C PRO A 61 -12.33 -6.27 -19.76
N ARG A 62 -12.32 -6.05 -21.09
CA ARG A 62 -11.99 -7.09 -22.08
C ARG A 62 -10.52 -7.50 -22.08
N HIS A 63 -9.65 -6.67 -21.49
CA HIS A 63 -8.21 -6.94 -21.37
C HIS A 63 -7.81 -7.46 -19.99
N ILE A 64 -8.77 -7.62 -19.06
CA ILE A 64 -8.53 -8.21 -17.75
C ILE A 64 -8.48 -9.73 -17.92
N THR A 65 -7.34 -10.34 -17.63
CA THR A 65 -7.22 -11.80 -17.58
C THR A 65 -7.44 -12.25 -16.14
N VAL A 66 -8.49 -13.03 -15.89
CA VAL A 66 -8.73 -13.59 -14.56
C VAL A 66 -7.86 -14.82 -14.39
N GLN A 67 -6.75 -14.69 -13.66
CA GLN A 67 -5.95 -15.83 -13.23
C GLN A 67 -6.56 -16.41 -11.95
N ARG A 68 -7.07 -17.64 -12.01
CA ARG A 68 -7.46 -18.37 -10.81
C ARG A 68 -6.21 -18.78 -10.05
N ILE A 69 -5.98 -18.17 -8.89
CA ILE A 69 -4.92 -18.58 -7.97
C ILE A 69 -5.48 -19.68 -7.06
N GLY A 70 -4.82 -20.84 -7.06
CA GLY A 70 -5.18 -21.99 -6.23
C GLY A 70 -6.15 -23.00 -6.87
N THR A 71 -6.42 -24.06 -6.12
CA THR A 71 -7.31 -25.15 -6.51
C THR A 71 -8.78 -24.68 -6.48
N PRO A 72 -9.64 -25.08 -7.43
CA PRO A 72 -11.07 -24.81 -7.32
C PRO A 72 -11.57 -25.32 -5.97
N ILE A 73 -12.25 -24.46 -5.19
CA ILE A 73 -12.87 -24.88 -3.93
C ILE A 73 -13.90 -25.95 -4.29
N ARG A 74 -13.56 -27.21 -4.00
CA ARG A 74 -14.50 -28.32 -4.03
C ARG A 74 -15.29 -28.27 -2.73
N ASP A 75 -16.60 -28.48 -2.82
CA ASP A 75 -17.41 -28.64 -1.63
C ASP A 75 -17.13 -30.03 -1.02
N ALA A 76 -16.24 -30.06 -0.04
CA ALA A 76 -15.84 -31.28 0.65
C ALA A 76 -17.02 -31.94 1.41
N ALA A 77 -18.13 -31.21 1.64
CA ALA A 77 -19.34 -31.80 2.21
C ALA A 77 -20.10 -32.68 1.20
N VAL A 78 -19.98 -32.39 -0.10
CA VAL A 78 -20.71 -33.12 -1.15
C VAL A 78 -19.91 -34.31 -1.69
N HIS A 79 -18.57 -34.19 -1.81
CA HIS A 79 -17.71 -35.26 -2.33
C HIS A 79 -16.36 -35.35 -1.60
N PRO A 80 -16.31 -35.98 -0.42
CA PRO A 80 -15.08 -36.06 0.36
C PRO A 80 -14.04 -36.99 -0.28
N HIS A 81 -12.82 -36.49 -0.44
CA HIS A 81 -11.63 -37.24 -0.79
C HIS A 81 -10.64 -37.30 0.39
N GLN A 82 -9.81 -38.35 0.40
CA GLN A 82 -8.80 -38.55 1.46
C GLN A 82 -7.76 -37.41 1.54
N ASP A 83 -7.55 -36.69 0.43
CA ASP A 83 -6.62 -35.56 0.33
C ASP A 83 -7.31 -34.19 0.51
N ASP A 84 -8.62 -34.15 0.79
CA ASP A 84 -9.31 -32.89 1.09
C ASP A 84 -8.82 -32.35 2.44
N HIS A 85 -8.27 -31.14 2.44
CA HIS A 85 -7.81 -30.47 3.65
C HIS A 85 -9.00 -30.08 4.55
N LEU A 86 -9.35 -31.01 5.44
CA LEU A 86 -10.05 -30.82 6.71
C LEU A 86 -11.48 -30.24 6.62
N PRO A 87 -12.45 -30.91 5.97
CA PRO A 87 -13.86 -30.64 6.24
C PRO A 87 -14.19 -30.89 7.73
N PRO A 88 -15.20 -30.20 8.29
CA PRO A 88 -15.60 -30.38 9.67
C PRO A 88 -15.92 -31.85 9.96
N HIS A 89 -15.25 -32.43 10.94
CA HIS A 89 -15.44 -33.82 11.31
C HIS A 89 -16.56 -33.93 12.36
N GLY A 90 -17.45 -34.91 12.19
CA GLY A 90 -18.63 -35.12 13.04
C GLY A 90 -19.94 -34.55 12.47
N ALA A 91 -19.89 -33.82 11.36
CA ALA A 91 -21.09 -33.32 10.68
C ALA A 91 -21.93 -34.47 10.12
N GLY A 92 -23.15 -34.65 10.63
CA GLY A 92 -24.11 -35.68 10.19
C GLY A 92 -24.33 -36.82 11.20
N SER A 93 -23.40 -37.04 12.14
CA SER A 93 -23.53 -38.05 13.20
C SER A 93 -23.84 -37.44 14.57
N ALA A 94 -23.43 -36.17 14.77
CA ALA A 94 -23.72 -35.37 15.96
C ALA A 94 -24.66 -34.21 15.62
N ASP A 95 -25.15 -33.51 16.65
CA ASP A 95 -25.88 -32.25 16.47
C ASP A 95 -24.99 -31.28 15.66
N PRO A 96 -25.44 -30.76 14.50
CA PRO A 96 -24.67 -29.84 13.68
C PRO A 96 -24.27 -28.53 14.40
N HIS A 97 -24.88 -28.25 15.56
CA HIS A 97 -24.55 -27.13 16.44
C HIS A 97 -23.92 -27.57 17.79
N GLY A 98 -23.65 -28.86 17.97
CA GLY A 98 -23.06 -29.42 19.18
C GLY A 98 -21.53 -29.31 19.23
N PRO A 99 -20.91 -29.40 20.43
CA PRO A 99 -19.47 -29.26 20.62
C PRO A 99 -18.65 -30.40 19.97
N ASP A 100 -19.32 -31.48 19.56
CA ASP A 100 -18.72 -32.64 18.91
C ASP A 100 -18.45 -32.41 17.40
N VAL A 101 -18.92 -31.30 16.82
CA VAL A 101 -18.60 -30.87 15.46
C VAL A 101 -17.44 -29.87 15.50
N ILE A 102 -16.28 -30.28 14.97
CA ILE A 102 -15.06 -29.47 15.00
C ILE A 102 -14.62 -29.19 13.56
N ALA A 103 -14.36 -27.92 13.25
CA ALA A 103 -13.81 -27.46 11.98
C ALA A 103 -12.28 -27.30 12.10
N PRO A 104 -11.47 -28.19 11.54
CA PRO A 104 -10.03 -28.08 11.65
C PRO A 104 -9.52 -27.04 10.64
N GLY A 105 -8.76 -26.04 11.11
CA GLY A 105 -8.19 -24.98 10.27
C GLY A 105 -8.70 -23.56 10.53
N LEU A 106 -9.69 -23.38 11.41
CA LEU A 106 -10.06 -22.07 11.97
C LEU A 106 -9.13 -21.64 13.14
N PHE A 107 -7.85 -21.97 13.07
CA PHE A 107 -6.83 -21.13 13.70
C PHE A 107 -6.58 -19.95 12.76
N LEU A 108 -7.61 -19.12 12.58
CA LEU A 108 -7.37 -17.74 12.19
C LEU A 108 -6.54 -17.15 13.34
N SER A 109 -5.23 -17.02 13.14
CA SER A 109 -4.58 -15.84 13.68
C SER A 109 -5.47 -14.68 13.25
N LEU A 110 -6.13 -14.05 14.22
CA LEU A 110 -6.88 -12.83 14.02
C LEU A 110 -5.92 -11.83 13.38
N VAL A 111 -5.88 -11.79 12.05
CA VAL A 111 -5.31 -10.67 11.34
C VAL A 111 -6.32 -9.56 11.58
N PRO A 112 -5.99 -8.50 12.34
CA PRO A 112 -6.89 -7.37 12.46
C PRO A 112 -7.19 -6.85 11.05
N ALA A 113 -8.45 -6.47 10.83
CA ALA A 113 -8.89 -5.93 9.54
C ALA A 113 -7.91 -4.84 9.08
N PRO A 114 -7.57 -4.78 7.77
CA PRO A 114 -6.68 -3.74 7.26
C PRO A 114 -7.32 -2.39 7.57
N GLN A 115 -6.66 -1.61 8.44
CA GLN A 115 -7.00 -0.21 8.59
C GLN A 115 -6.56 0.47 7.29
N ASP A 116 -7.51 1.12 6.64
CA ASP A 116 -7.30 2.00 5.50
C ASP A 116 -6.47 3.21 5.97
N ASN A 117 -5.16 3.01 6.05
CA ASN A 117 -4.18 4.07 6.12
C ASN A 117 -3.38 3.95 4.83
N GLY A 118 -3.64 4.87 3.90
CA GLY A 118 -2.81 5.07 2.74
C GLY A 118 -1.42 5.47 3.17
N ASP A 119 -0.56 4.48 3.38
CA ASP A 119 0.88 4.58 3.27
C ASP A 119 1.40 3.22 2.85
N GLN A 120 2.33 3.24 1.92
CA GLN A 120 2.87 2.07 1.24
C GLN A 120 3.34 1.04 2.26
N ALA A 121 2.67 -0.11 2.32
CA ALA A 121 3.25 -1.30 2.89
C ALA A 121 4.36 -1.75 1.94
N GLU A 122 5.56 -1.17 2.12
CA GLU A 122 6.78 -1.92 1.87
C GLU A 122 6.58 -3.28 2.52
N GLN A 123 6.68 -4.34 1.70
CA GLN A 123 6.74 -5.69 2.20
C GLN A 123 7.97 -5.76 3.09
N ALA A 124 7.79 -5.52 4.39
CA ALA A 124 8.80 -5.79 5.38
C ALA A 124 9.06 -7.30 5.30
N GLU A 125 10.19 -7.66 4.69
CA GLU A 125 10.68 -9.02 4.78
C GLU A 125 10.68 -9.43 6.27
N PRO A 126 10.35 -10.69 6.59
CA PRO A 126 10.34 -11.15 7.97
C PRO A 126 11.74 -10.94 8.58
N GLN A 127 11.90 -9.86 9.34
CA GLN A 127 13.14 -9.56 10.05
C GLN A 127 13.42 -10.73 11.00
N ALA A 128 14.63 -11.27 10.92
CA ALA A 128 15.05 -12.34 11.79
C ALA A 128 14.84 -11.94 13.27
N PRO A 129 14.36 -12.84 14.14
CA PRO A 129 14.14 -12.50 15.54
C PRO A 129 15.47 -12.07 16.19
N ARG A 130 15.42 -10.95 16.92
CA ARG A 130 16.59 -10.39 17.61
C ARG A 130 17.20 -11.43 18.56
N PRO A 131 18.53 -11.65 18.53
CA PRO A 131 19.20 -12.54 19.47
C PRO A 131 19.05 -12.05 20.92
N ALA A 132 19.07 -12.98 21.88
CA ALA A 132 19.12 -12.61 23.30
C ALA A 132 20.43 -11.87 23.64
N VAL A 133 20.42 -10.99 24.64
CA VAL A 133 21.63 -10.30 25.12
C VAL A 133 22.73 -11.31 25.53
N ALA A 134 22.34 -12.50 26.00
CA ALA A 134 23.26 -13.58 26.35
C ALA A 134 23.85 -14.33 25.14
N ALA A 135 23.30 -14.17 23.93
CA ALA A 135 23.69 -14.90 22.73
C ALA A 135 25.18 -14.69 22.35
N PRO A 136 25.84 -15.67 21.71
CA PRO A 136 27.22 -15.54 21.26
C PRO A 136 27.39 -14.44 20.22
N VAL A 137 28.62 -13.92 20.08
CA VAL A 137 28.95 -12.85 19.11
C VAL A 137 28.62 -13.24 17.67
N ALA A 138 28.75 -14.52 17.32
CA ALA A 138 28.45 -15.04 15.98
C ALA A 138 26.97 -14.86 15.62
N GLU A 139 26.06 -15.04 16.58
CA GLU A 139 24.61 -14.88 16.38
C GLU A 139 24.25 -13.40 16.23
N TRP A 140 24.89 -12.52 17.00
CA TRP A 140 24.76 -11.06 16.84
C TRP A 140 25.30 -10.55 15.50
N ARG A 141 26.37 -11.16 14.96
CA ARG A 141 26.87 -10.83 13.62
C ARG A 141 25.92 -11.27 12.52
N ALA A 142 25.41 -12.49 12.61
CA ALA A 142 24.42 -13.00 11.65
C ALA A 142 23.18 -12.11 11.63
N TYR A 143 22.66 -11.71 12.79
CA TYR A 143 21.55 -10.76 12.88
C TYR A 143 21.91 -9.39 12.31
N ALA A 144 23.08 -8.82 12.66
CA ALA A 144 23.50 -7.53 12.12
C ALA A 144 23.60 -7.53 10.59
N LEU A 145 24.06 -8.63 9.97
CA LEU A 145 24.10 -8.78 8.51
C LEU A 145 22.71 -8.87 7.86
N THR A 146 21.68 -9.28 8.61
CA THR A 146 20.28 -9.28 8.11
C THR A 146 19.61 -7.91 8.23
N VAL A 147 20.12 -7.04 9.10
CA VAL A 147 19.54 -5.73 9.39
C VAL A 147 20.30 -4.60 8.69
N ALA A 148 21.60 -4.77 8.46
CA ALA A 148 22.40 -3.81 7.73
C ALA A 148 22.06 -3.81 6.23
N ASP A 149 22.12 -2.64 5.61
CA ASP A 149 22.06 -2.51 4.16
C ASP A 149 23.17 -3.34 3.51
N SER A 150 22.97 -3.77 2.27
CA SER A 150 23.92 -4.60 1.49
C SER A 150 25.23 -3.90 1.12
N ASP A 151 25.68 -2.92 1.91
CA ASP A 151 26.94 -2.21 1.75
C ASP A 151 28.12 -3.08 2.25
N PRO A 152 29.08 -3.44 1.37
CA PRO A 152 30.24 -4.24 1.75
C PRO A 152 31.15 -3.57 2.79
N ALA A 153 31.16 -2.24 2.89
CA ALA A 153 31.92 -1.53 3.91
C ALA A 153 31.34 -1.77 5.31
N VAL A 154 30.01 -1.73 5.43
CA VAL A 154 29.29 -1.98 6.68
C VAL A 154 29.46 -3.44 7.13
N HIS A 155 29.41 -4.39 6.19
CA HIS A 155 29.63 -5.81 6.49
C HIS A 155 31.04 -6.07 7.05
N ALA A 156 32.07 -5.42 6.50
CA ALA A 156 33.44 -5.53 6.98
C ALA A 156 33.64 -4.94 8.39
N GLU A 157 32.83 -3.96 8.79
CA GLU A 157 32.81 -3.42 10.15
C GLU A 157 32.11 -4.38 11.12
N ILE A 158 30.98 -4.98 10.71
CA ILE A 158 30.24 -5.98 11.50
C ILE A 158 31.13 -7.19 11.86
N ASP A 159 31.96 -7.64 10.92
CA ASP A 159 32.88 -8.77 11.14
C ASP A 159 33.96 -8.47 12.19
N LYS A 160 34.34 -7.21 12.35
CA LYS A 160 35.35 -6.76 13.31
C LYS A 160 34.75 -6.32 14.64
N ALA A 161 33.47 -5.97 14.66
CA ALA A 161 32.79 -5.47 15.84
C ALA A 161 32.75 -6.51 16.98
N THR A 162 32.86 -5.99 18.19
CA THR A 162 32.67 -6.75 19.43
C THR A 162 31.18 -6.95 19.72
N LYS A 163 30.85 -7.96 20.53
CA LYS A 163 29.46 -8.21 20.96
C LYS A 163 28.81 -6.97 21.59
N ALA A 164 29.56 -6.24 22.41
CA ALA A 164 29.05 -5.04 23.07
C ALA A 164 28.70 -3.92 22.08
N GLU A 165 29.51 -3.74 21.03
CA GLU A 165 29.25 -2.77 19.96
C GLU A 165 28.05 -3.19 19.11
N LEU A 166 27.93 -4.48 18.77
CA LEU A 166 26.79 -5.02 18.04
C LEU A 166 25.48 -4.86 18.81
N ILE A 167 25.47 -5.13 20.12
CA ILE A 167 24.30 -4.91 20.98
C ILE A 167 23.99 -3.42 21.09
N ARG A 168 24.99 -2.54 21.18
CA ARG A 168 24.76 -1.10 21.26
C ARG A 168 24.12 -0.55 19.98
N THR A 169 24.58 -1.01 18.82
CA THR A 169 24.14 -0.49 17.51
C THR A 169 22.83 -1.13 17.03
N TYR A 170 22.65 -2.45 17.25
CA TYR A 170 21.52 -3.21 16.71
C TYR A 170 20.60 -3.82 17.78
N GLY A 171 20.98 -3.72 19.06
CA GLY A 171 20.29 -4.36 20.17
C GLY A 171 19.14 -3.58 20.76
N GLY A 172 18.98 -2.29 20.44
CA GLY A 172 17.82 -1.42 20.76
C GLY A 172 17.58 -1.16 22.24
#